data_AF-A0A5E5RAC2-F1
#
_entry.id   AF-A0A5E5RAC2-F1
#
_cell.length_a   1.000
_cell.length_b   1.000
_cell.length_c   1.000
_cell.angle_alpha   90.00
_cell.angle_beta   90.00
_cell.angle_gamma   90.00
#
_symmetry.space_group_name_H-M   'P 1'
#
loop_
_entity.id
_entity.type
_entity.pdbx_description
1 polymer ?
#
loop_
_entity_poly.entity_id
_entity_poly.type
_entity_poly.pdbx_seq_one_letter_code
_entity_poly.pdbx_strand_id
1 'polypeptide(L)'
;MPFRTHRLGAPGRTQQAAGGPLRSAPIVLLPRRELGLWSVLQRDAPELELSPRAARVLEELREQGASFFDELSQDAHLLRSELENALGELVSVGRVNADSFAGLRTLLMPADKRSRQERRSRGLPGGMQDAGRWAPLRRAKAEEAGQRLPAEVLEHVARTLLRRYGVVAWRLLEREADWLPPWRELLRVYHRLEARGEIRGGRFIAGLAGEQFALAEAVGLLREVRKRPPDGAMLVVSAVDPLNLVGGLLPGERVPAVTGNRLLYRDGAPLAALVAGKVRMLAEVDGETAQQIRALLIRRH
;
A
#
# COMPACT_ATOMS: atom_id res chain seq x y z
N MET A 1 14.66 -22.81 -8.59
CA MET A 1 13.20 -22.99 -8.33
C MET A 1 12.67 -21.75 -7.62
N PRO A 2 11.86 -20.89 -8.27
CA PRO A 2 11.26 -19.76 -7.57
C PRO A 2 9.80 -20.04 -7.21
N PHE A 3 9.48 -19.88 -5.94
CA PHE A 3 8.11 -19.78 -5.44
C PHE A 3 7.47 -18.49 -5.97
N ARG A 4 6.71 -18.64 -7.05
CA ARG A 4 5.67 -17.71 -7.48
C ARG A 4 4.46 -17.94 -6.58
N THR A 5 4.12 -17.00 -5.70
CA THR A 5 2.74 -16.88 -5.23
C THR A 5 1.95 -16.09 -6.26
N HIS A 6 1.77 -16.70 -7.44
CA HIS A 6 0.62 -16.39 -8.25
C HIS A 6 -0.59 -16.94 -7.51
N ARG A 7 -1.58 -16.10 -7.21
CA ARG A 7 -2.94 -16.60 -7.06
C ARG A 7 -3.42 -16.88 -8.49
N LEU A 8 -3.02 -18.03 -9.06
CA LEU A 8 -3.55 -18.54 -10.32
C LEU A 8 -5.02 -18.88 -10.08
N GLY A 9 -5.91 -17.91 -10.31
CA GLY A 9 -7.27 -18.24 -10.72
C GLY A 9 -7.18 -18.88 -12.10
N ALA A 10 -7.79 -20.05 -12.27
CA ALA A 10 -7.95 -20.68 -13.57
C ALA A 10 -8.60 -19.69 -14.57
N PRO A 11 -8.22 -19.71 -15.87
CA PRO A 11 -8.87 -18.87 -16.87
C PRO A 11 -10.35 -19.26 -16.95
N GLY A 12 -11.24 -18.31 -16.64
CA GLY A 12 -12.69 -18.50 -16.65
C GLY A 12 -13.41 -18.36 -15.30
N ARG A 13 -12.71 -18.08 -14.19
CA ARG A 13 -13.35 -17.73 -12.90
C ARG A 13 -13.30 -16.22 -12.66
N THR A 14 -14.45 -15.57 -12.73
CA THR A 14 -14.66 -14.24 -12.15
C THR A 14 -14.23 -14.27 -10.68
N GLN A 15 -13.40 -13.30 -10.28
CA GLN A 15 -12.95 -13.19 -8.90
C GLN A 15 -14.08 -12.56 -8.09
N GLN A 16 -14.66 -13.33 -7.17
CA GLN A 16 -15.64 -12.80 -6.22
C GLN A 16 -14.95 -11.83 -5.25
N ALA A 17 -15.57 -10.67 -5.06
CA ALA A 17 -15.16 -9.75 -4.02
C ALA A 17 -15.29 -10.42 -2.63
N ALA A 18 -14.24 -10.31 -1.81
CA ALA A 18 -14.26 -10.89 -0.48
C ALA A 18 -15.10 -10.01 0.46
N GLY A 19 -16.29 -10.48 0.84
CA GLY A 19 -17.06 -9.89 1.94
C GLY A 19 -16.38 -10.19 3.28
N GLY A 20 -15.83 -9.18 3.96
CA GLY A 20 -15.22 -9.36 5.28
C GLY A 20 -14.33 -8.21 5.75
N PRO A 21 -13.75 -8.31 6.96
CA PRO A 21 -12.90 -7.27 7.52
C PRO A 21 -11.69 -6.95 6.64
N LEU A 22 -11.45 -5.66 6.39
CA LEU A 22 -10.39 -5.14 5.49
C LEU A 22 -8.97 -5.22 6.08
N ARG A 23 -8.71 -6.15 7.00
CA ARG A 23 -7.52 -6.11 7.89
C ARG A 23 -6.18 -6.21 7.17
N SER A 24 -6.17 -6.74 5.96
CA SER A 24 -5.00 -6.81 5.08
C SER A 24 -5.12 -5.94 3.84
N ALA A 25 -6.19 -5.16 3.71
CA ALA A 25 -6.36 -4.28 2.56
C ALA A 25 -5.34 -3.13 2.67
N PRO A 26 -4.51 -2.90 1.64
CA PRO A 26 -3.60 -1.77 1.65
C PRO A 26 -4.39 -0.47 1.71
N ILE A 27 -3.97 0.45 2.59
CA ILE A 27 -4.56 1.78 2.71
C ILE A 27 -3.63 2.76 2.01
N VAL A 28 -4.19 3.60 1.15
CA VAL A 28 -3.49 4.72 0.53
C VAL A 28 -4.11 6.02 1.03
N LEU A 29 -3.25 6.96 1.45
CA LEU A 29 -3.66 8.33 1.72
C LEU A 29 -3.29 9.17 0.51
N LEU A 30 -4.29 9.78 -0.10
CA LEU A 30 -4.12 10.49 -1.36
C LEU A 30 -4.80 11.86 -1.31
N PRO A 31 -4.13 12.94 -1.75
CA PRO A 31 -4.80 14.22 -1.96
C PRO A 31 -5.93 14.07 -2.98
N ARG A 32 -7.13 14.54 -2.65
CA ARG A 32 -8.33 14.41 -3.52
C ARG A 32 -8.10 14.94 -4.94
N ARG A 33 -7.32 16.02 -5.09
CA ARG A 33 -6.96 16.60 -6.39
C ARG A 33 -6.16 15.67 -7.30
N GLU A 34 -5.44 14.70 -6.73
CA GLU A 34 -4.63 13.73 -7.46
C GLU A 34 -5.38 12.43 -7.75
N LEU A 35 -6.58 12.24 -7.18
CA LEU A 35 -7.38 11.02 -7.34
C LEU A 35 -7.61 10.65 -8.81
N GLY A 36 -7.85 11.63 -9.66
CA GLY A 36 -8.01 11.43 -11.10
C GLY A 36 -6.80 10.72 -11.71
N LEU A 37 -5.59 11.23 -11.45
CA LEU A 37 -4.33 10.70 -12.00
C LEU A 37 -4.10 9.23 -11.60
N TRP A 38 -4.41 8.87 -10.35
CA TRP A 38 -4.27 7.49 -9.87
C TRP A 38 -5.40 6.58 -10.35
N SER A 39 -6.62 7.10 -10.52
CA SER A 39 -7.75 6.31 -10.99
C SER A 39 -7.56 5.80 -12.43
N VAL A 40 -6.85 6.56 -13.27
CA VAL A 40 -6.53 6.18 -14.66
C VAL A 40 -5.68 4.90 -14.71
N LEU A 41 -4.83 4.67 -13.70
CA LEU A 41 -3.97 3.49 -13.63
C LEU A 41 -4.78 2.20 -13.33
N GLN A 42 -6.01 2.33 -12.85
CA GLN A 42 -6.90 1.19 -12.55
C GLN A 42 -7.93 0.92 -13.66
N ARG A 43 -7.82 1.56 -14.83
CA ARG A 43 -8.80 1.42 -15.92
C ARG A 43 -8.94 -0.01 -16.46
N ASP A 44 -7.85 -0.77 -16.41
CA ASP A 44 -7.80 -2.16 -16.88
C ASP A 44 -7.95 -3.16 -15.73
N ALA A 45 -8.27 -2.71 -14.51
CA ALA A 45 -8.50 -3.59 -13.39
C ALA A 45 -9.72 -4.49 -13.70
N PRO A 46 -9.62 -5.81 -13.44
CA PRO A 46 -10.73 -6.72 -13.70
C PRO A 46 -11.96 -6.27 -12.90
N GLU A 47 -13.12 -6.27 -13.56
CA GLU A 47 -14.36 -6.00 -12.84
C GLU A 47 -14.65 -7.19 -11.92
N LEU A 48 -14.75 -6.89 -10.63
CA LEU A 48 -15.05 -7.89 -9.61
C LEU A 48 -16.56 -8.05 -9.51
N GLU A 49 -17.02 -9.30 -9.48
CA GLU A 49 -18.43 -9.60 -9.26
C GLU A 49 -18.80 -9.19 -7.83
N LEU A 50 -19.80 -8.31 -7.74
CA LEU A 50 -20.39 -7.89 -6.48
C LEU A 50 -21.44 -8.91 -6.04
N SER A 51 -21.56 -9.12 -4.73
CA SER A 51 -22.71 -9.82 -4.18
C SER A 51 -24.00 -9.07 -4.52
N PRO A 52 -25.16 -9.75 -4.62
CA PRO A 52 -26.44 -9.09 -4.93
C PRO A 52 -26.76 -7.94 -3.96
N ARG A 53 -26.34 -8.06 -2.70
CA ARG A 53 -26.53 -7.03 -1.67
C ARG A 53 -25.63 -5.82 -1.90
N ALA A 54 -24.35 -6.03 -2.22
CA ALA A 54 -23.43 -4.96 -2.56
C ALA A 54 -23.84 -4.24 -3.86
N ALA A 55 -24.30 -4.99 -4.87
CA ALA A 55 -24.84 -4.42 -6.10
C ALA A 55 -26.05 -3.52 -5.81
N ARG A 56 -27.02 -4.00 -5.02
CA ARG A 56 -28.21 -3.22 -4.62
C ARG A 56 -27.85 -1.91 -3.91
N VAL A 57 -26.93 -1.96 -2.94
CA VAL A 57 -26.47 -0.74 -2.22
C VAL A 57 -25.78 0.23 -3.18
N LEU A 58 -25.00 -0.27 -4.14
CA LEU A 58 -24.35 0.58 -5.14
C LEU A 58 -25.36 1.21 -6.11
N GLU A 59 -26.43 0.51 -6.46
CA GLU A 59 -27.53 1.04 -7.27
C GLU A 59 -28.27 2.16 -6.54
N GLU A 60 -28.63 1.96 -5.27
CA GLU A 60 -29.28 2.99 -4.45
C GLU A 60 -28.42 4.27 -4.38
N LEU A 61 -27.12 4.11 -4.14
CA LEU A 61 -26.15 5.21 -4.11
C LEU A 61 -25.98 5.92 -5.47
N ARG A 62 -26.26 5.25 -6.58
CA ARG A 62 -26.22 5.85 -7.92
C ARG A 62 -27.50 6.63 -8.21
N GLU A 63 -28.64 6.14 -7.73
CA GLU A 63 -29.95 6.76 -7.96
C GLU A 63 -30.20 7.94 -7.03
N GLN A 64 -30.00 7.78 -5.72
CA GLN A 64 -30.25 8.81 -4.70
C GLN A 64 -29.06 9.74 -4.47
N GLY A 65 -27.85 9.28 -4.85
CA GLY A 65 -26.61 9.98 -4.57
C GLY A 65 -26.04 9.63 -3.20
N ALA A 66 -25.45 10.63 -2.52
CA ALA A 66 -24.72 10.39 -1.27
C ALA A 66 -25.68 10.32 -0.08
N SER A 67 -25.73 9.17 0.59
CA SER A 67 -26.73 8.86 1.64
C SER A 67 -26.08 8.42 2.95
N PHE A 68 -26.76 8.66 4.08
CA PHE A 68 -26.33 8.17 5.38
C PHE A 68 -26.58 6.66 5.54
N PHE A 69 -25.92 6.05 6.52
CA PHE A 69 -26.05 4.61 6.77
C PHE A 69 -27.51 4.18 7.07
N ASP A 70 -28.24 4.96 7.86
CA ASP A 70 -29.62 4.63 8.24
C ASP A 70 -30.59 4.76 7.06
N GLU A 71 -30.37 5.74 6.17
CA GLU A 71 -31.11 5.92 4.92
C GLU A 71 -30.90 4.70 4.01
N LEU A 72 -29.63 4.32 3.77
CA LEU A 72 -29.29 3.14 2.98
C LEU A 72 -29.87 1.84 3.56
N SER A 73 -29.96 1.72 4.88
CA SER A 73 -30.55 0.53 5.52
C SER A 73 -32.05 0.42 5.21
N GLN A 74 -32.75 1.56 5.16
CA GLN A 74 -34.17 1.63 4.84
C GLN A 74 -34.40 1.39 3.34
N ASP A 75 -33.70 2.14 2.49
CA ASP A 75 -33.91 2.14 1.03
C ASP A 75 -33.48 0.80 0.39
N ALA A 76 -32.33 0.27 0.78
CA ALA A 76 -31.86 -1.03 0.30
C ALA A 76 -32.54 -2.22 0.99
N HIS A 77 -33.41 -1.99 1.98
CA HIS A 77 -34.07 -3.01 2.80
C HIS A 77 -33.11 -4.08 3.34
N LEU A 78 -31.99 -3.64 3.93
CA LEU A 78 -30.97 -4.52 4.50
C LEU A 78 -30.92 -4.38 6.02
N LEU A 79 -30.66 -5.50 6.72
CA LEU A 79 -30.30 -5.45 8.12
C LEU A 79 -28.95 -4.75 8.29
N ARG A 80 -28.72 -4.10 9.44
CA ARG A 80 -27.48 -3.40 9.76
C ARG A 80 -26.21 -4.21 9.44
N SER A 81 -26.14 -5.46 9.90
CA SER A 81 -24.98 -6.32 9.67
C SER A 81 -24.79 -6.68 8.19
N GLU A 82 -25.87 -6.77 7.42
CA GLU A 82 -25.84 -7.03 5.98
C GLU A 82 -25.36 -5.80 5.21
N LEU A 83 -25.82 -4.60 5.59
CA LEU A 83 -25.34 -3.35 5.03
C LEU A 83 -23.87 -3.10 5.36
N GLU A 84 -23.42 -3.38 6.59
CA GLU A 84 -22.00 -3.29 6.96
C GLU A 84 -21.11 -4.21 6.10
N ASN A 85 -21.57 -5.44 5.84
CA ASN A 85 -20.84 -6.37 4.99
C ASN A 85 -20.84 -5.91 3.52
N ALA A 86 -21.98 -5.43 3.00
CA ALA A 86 -22.11 -4.90 1.65
C ALA A 86 -21.21 -3.68 1.44
N LEU A 87 -21.20 -2.72 2.37
CA LEU A 87 -20.31 -1.56 2.33
C LEU A 87 -18.84 -1.99 2.48
N GLY A 88 -18.54 -2.98 3.32
CA GLY A 88 -17.20 -3.56 3.44
C GLY A 88 -16.68 -4.12 2.12
N GLU A 89 -17.54 -4.87 1.42
CA GLU A 89 -17.27 -5.39 0.08
C GLU A 89 -17.06 -4.26 -0.93
N LEU A 90 -17.96 -3.28 -0.99
CA LEU A 90 -17.86 -2.13 -1.90
C LEU A 90 -16.61 -1.29 -1.64
N VAL A 91 -16.19 -1.11 -0.39
CA VAL A 91 -14.92 -0.46 -0.03
C VAL A 91 -13.74 -1.32 -0.46
N SER A 92 -13.79 -2.64 -0.24
CA SER A 92 -12.72 -3.58 -0.64
C SER A 92 -12.40 -3.52 -2.13
N VAL A 93 -13.43 -3.32 -2.96
CA VAL A 93 -13.30 -3.22 -4.40
C VAL A 93 -13.21 -1.77 -4.89
N GLY A 94 -13.18 -0.78 -3.99
CA GLY A 94 -13.01 0.64 -4.29
C GLY A 94 -14.18 1.26 -5.08
N ARG A 95 -15.43 0.91 -4.77
CA ARG A 95 -16.64 1.40 -5.46
C ARG A 95 -17.40 2.48 -4.68
N VAL A 96 -17.13 2.63 -3.39
CA VAL A 96 -17.73 3.66 -2.53
C VAL A 96 -16.68 4.36 -1.68
N ASN A 97 -16.99 5.57 -1.22
CA ASN A 97 -16.25 6.28 -0.19
C ASN A 97 -17.21 6.80 0.89
N ALA A 98 -16.65 7.37 1.96
CA ALA A 98 -17.41 8.01 3.04
C ALA A 98 -16.75 9.33 3.43
N ASP A 99 -17.52 10.22 4.06
CA ASP A 99 -17.04 11.53 4.55
C ASP A 99 -16.01 11.40 5.69
N SER A 100 -16.03 10.28 6.44
CA SER A 100 -15.18 10.08 7.62
C SER A 100 -14.47 8.71 7.66
N PHE A 101 -13.40 8.63 8.46
CA PHE A 101 -12.68 7.38 8.71
C PHE A 101 -13.39 6.45 9.71
N ALA A 102 -14.49 6.87 10.34
CA ALA A 102 -15.17 6.05 11.35
C ALA A 102 -15.64 4.72 10.76
N GLY A 103 -16.32 4.75 9.60
CA GLY A 103 -16.76 3.54 8.91
C GLY A 103 -15.61 2.61 8.52
N LEU A 104 -14.52 3.17 7.97
CA LEU A 104 -13.33 2.37 7.65
C LEU A 104 -12.72 1.72 8.91
N ARG A 105 -12.64 2.44 10.03
CA ARG A 105 -12.14 1.88 11.29
C ARG A 105 -13.01 0.72 11.77
N THR A 106 -14.34 0.85 11.69
CA THR A 106 -15.26 -0.26 11.99
C THR A 106 -14.97 -1.46 11.09
N LEU A 107 -14.81 -1.25 9.77
CA LEU A 107 -14.49 -2.30 8.80
C LEU A 107 -13.12 -2.98 9.02
N LEU A 108 -12.19 -2.33 9.71
CA LEU A 108 -10.89 -2.92 10.07
C LEU A 108 -10.94 -3.78 11.35
N MET A 109 -12.00 -3.68 12.17
CA MET A 109 -12.07 -4.44 13.42
C MET A 109 -12.51 -5.91 13.22
N PRO A 110 -12.04 -6.87 14.06
CA PRO A 110 -12.60 -8.22 14.14
C PRO A 110 -14.10 -8.21 14.47
N ALA A 111 -14.85 -9.16 13.90
CA ALA A 111 -16.27 -9.35 14.22
C ALA A 111 -16.52 -9.47 15.74
N ASP A 112 -15.67 -10.20 16.47
CA ASP A 112 -15.78 -10.34 17.93
C ASP A 112 -15.52 -9.04 18.71
N LYS A 113 -14.66 -8.16 18.18
CA LYS A 113 -14.41 -6.86 18.77
C LYS A 113 -15.50 -5.86 18.41
N ARG A 114 -16.07 -5.95 17.21
CA ARG A 114 -17.25 -5.18 16.79
C ARG A 114 -18.44 -5.48 17.67
N SER A 115 -18.80 -6.75 17.86
CA SER A 115 -19.97 -7.13 18.70
C SER A 115 -19.80 -6.73 20.16
N ARG A 116 -18.57 -6.79 20.70
CA ARG A 116 -18.26 -6.28 22.06
C ARG A 116 -18.33 -4.75 22.14
N GLN A 117 -17.90 -4.04 21.09
CA GLN A 117 -18.00 -2.59 21.03
C GLN A 117 -19.46 -2.19 20.92
N GLU A 118 -20.27 -2.78 20.04
CA GLU A 118 -21.72 -2.50 19.92
C GLU A 118 -22.46 -2.68 21.24
N ARG A 119 -22.14 -3.73 22.01
CA ARG A 119 -22.75 -3.97 23.34
C ARG A 119 -22.32 -2.92 24.37
N ARG A 120 -21.12 -2.35 24.25
CA ARG A 120 -20.56 -1.34 25.17
C ARG A 120 -20.76 0.10 24.71
N SER A 121 -21.03 0.32 23.43
CA SER A 121 -21.00 1.62 22.75
C SER A 121 -22.39 2.15 22.40
N ARG A 122 -23.45 1.73 23.12
CA ARG A 122 -24.73 2.45 23.08
C ARG A 122 -24.50 3.89 23.53
N GLY A 123 -24.18 4.79 22.60
CA GLY A 123 -23.89 6.20 22.81
C GLY A 123 -22.44 6.67 22.64
N LEU A 124 -21.47 5.83 22.24
CA LEU A 124 -20.09 6.28 21.98
C LEU A 124 -19.84 6.45 20.46
N PRO A 125 -19.29 7.59 20.00
CA PRO A 125 -18.93 7.81 18.60
C PRO A 125 -17.91 6.79 18.08
N GLY A 126 -18.08 6.32 16.85
CA GLY A 126 -17.12 5.46 16.14
C GLY A 126 -17.73 4.22 15.46
N GLY A 127 -19.04 4.17 15.28
CA GLY A 127 -19.72 3.11 14.52
C GLY A 127 -19.80 3.39 13.01
N MET A 128 -20.30 2.43 12.24
CA MET A 128 -20.49 2.57 10.78
C MET A 128 -21.43 3.73 10.41
N GLN A 129 -22.40 4.04 11.29
CA GLN A 129 -23.31 5.18 11.19
C GLN A 129 -22.62 6.56 11.31
N ASP A 130 -21.45 6.61 11.97
CA ASP A 130 -20.67 7.85 12.14
C ASP A 130 -19.69 8.07 10.98
N ALA A 131 -19.77 7.25 9.92
CA ALA A 131 -18.99 7.40 8.70
C ALA A 131 -19.38 8.66 7.89
N GLY A 132 -20.48 9.32 8.26
CA GLY A 132 -21.09 10.38 7.47
C GLY A 132 -21.84 9.80 6.27
N ARG A 133 -21.83 10.52 5.14
CA ARG A 133 -22.50 10.05 3.92
C ARG A 133 -21.59 9.10 3.16
N TRP A 134 -22.18 8.02 2.67
CA TRP A 134 -21.59 7.11 1.71
C TRP A 134 -21.91 7.60 0.31
N ALA A 135 -20.92 7.56 -0.59
CA ALA A 135 -21.12 7.99 -1.97
C ALA A 135 -20.40 7.05 -2.95
N PRO A 136 -20.91 6.92 -4.19
CA PRO A 136 -20.25 6.12 -5.20
C PRO A 136 -18.91 6.78 -5.60
N LEU A 137 -17.85 5.98 -5.68
CA LEU A 137 -16.54 6.45 -6.12
C LEU A 137 -16.54 6.58 -7.65
N ARG A 138 -16.31 7.79 -8.15
CA ARG A 138 -16.18 8.05 -9.59
C ARG A 138 -14.83 7.53 -10.09
N ARG A 139 -14.84 6.60 -11.04
CA ARG A 139 -13.66 6.15 -11.78
C ARG A 139 -13.67 6.77 -13.17
N ALA A 140 -12.49 7.13 -13.68
CA ALA A 140 -12.35 7.42 -15.10
C ALA A 140 -12.78 6.18 -15.91
N LYS A 141 -13.68 6.34 -16.87
CA LYS A 141 -14.09 5.23 -17.75
C LYS A 141 -12.91 4.85 -18.65
N ALA A 142 -12.72 3.54 -18.86
CA ALA A 142 -11.66 3.00 -19.70
C ALA A 142 -11.73 3.51 -21.15
N GLU A 143 -12.93 3.84 -21.65
CA GLU A 143 -13.18 4.27 -23.03
C GLU A 143 -12.62 5.66 -23.37
N GLU A 144 -12.47 6.56 -22.39
CA GLU A 144 -12.03 7.95 -22.63
C GLU A 144 -10.51 8.08 -22.73
N ALA A 145 -9.76 7.09 -22.25
CA ALA A 145 -8.32 7.10 -22.24
C ALA A 145 -7.80 6.07 -23.25
N GLY A 146 -7.33 6.52 -24.42
CA GLY A 146 -6.73 5.64 -25.43
C GLY A 146 -5.67 4.69 -24.86
N GLN A 147 -5.22 3.71 -25.66
CA GLN A 147 -4.36 2.60 -25.20
C GLN A 147 -3.12 3.02 -24.37
N ARG A 148 -2.64 4.27 -24.53
CA ARG A 148 -1.47 4.79 -23.82
C ARG A 148 -1.85 5.72 -22.67
N LEU A 149 -1.13 5.62 -21.56
CA LEU A 149 -1.33 6.50 -20.40
C LEU A 149 -0.99 7.97 -20.77
N PRO A 150 -1.76 8.95 -20.28
CA PRO A 150 -1.44 10.37 -20.44
C PRO A 150 -0.05 10.70 -19.88
N ALA A 151 0.66 11.63 -20.52
CA ALA A 151 2.01 12.00 -20.12
C ALA A 151 2.08 12.58 -18.69
N GLU A 152 1.04 13.31 -18.27
CA GLU A 152 0.90 13.85 -16.92
C GLU A 152 0.80 12.75 -15.85
N VAL A 153 0.11 11.64 -16.15
CA VAL A 153 -0.01 10.49 -15.24
C VAL A 153 1.34 9.81 -15.07
N LEU A 154 2.04 9.56 -16.18
CA LEU A 154 3.38 8.97 -16.15
C LEU A 154 4.37 9.85 -15.37
N GLU A 155 4.33 11.17 -15.59
CA GLU A 155 5.20 12.11 -14.87
C GLU A 155 4.85 12.16 -13.37
N HIS A 156 3.57 12.15 -13.01
CA HIS A 156 3.12 12.10 -11.62
C HIS A 156 3.60 10.85 -10.89
N VAL A 157 3.48 9.68 -11.52
CA VAL A 157 4.00 8.42 -10.97
C VAL A 157 5.51 8.47 -10.80
N ALA A 158 6.25 8.89 -11.84
CA ALA A 158 7.70 9.00 -11.81
C ALA A 158 8.18 9.91 -10.67
N ARG A 159 7.58 11.08 -10.51
CA ARG A 159 7.89 12.01 -9.42
C ARG A 159 7.52 11.45 -8.05
N THR A 160 6.42 10.69 -7.95
CA THR A 160 6.03 10.04 -6.69
C THR A 160 7.05 8.99 -6.26
N LEU A 161 7.53 8.17 -7.19
CA LEU A 161 8.58 7.18 -6.91
C LEU A 161 9.90 7.86 -6.51
N LEU A 162 10.28 8.96 -7.19
CA LEU A 162 11.45 9.76 -6.82
C LEU A 162 11.33 10.35 -5.42
N ARG A 163 10.18 10.93 -5.05
CA ARG A 163 9.95 11.44 -3.69
C ARG A 163 9.98 10.34 -2.64
N ARG A 164 9.47 9.16 -2.97
CA ARG A 164 9.41 8.01 -2.05
C ARG A 164 10.79 7.42 -1.76
N TYR A 165 11.61 7.24 -2.80
CA TYR A 165 12.88 6.51 -2.69
C TYR A 165 14.13 7.40 -2.70
N GLY A 166 14.02 8.64 -3.20
CA GLY A 166 15.15 9.52 -3.49
C GLY A 166 15.95 9.11 -4.72
N VAL A 167 16.26 7.82 -4.84
CA VAL A 167 16.90 7.17 -6.00
C VAL A 167 15.99 6.07 -6.54
N VAL A 168 15.73 6.08 -7.84
CA VAL A 168 14.89 5.09 -8.52
C VAL A 168 15.74 4.28 -9.51
N ALA A 169 15.51 2.98 -9.54
CA ALA A 169 16.06 2.03 -10.50
C ALA A 169 14.99 0.98 -10.84
N TRP A 170 15.11 0.30 -11.98
CA TRP A 170 14.11 -0.68 -12.42
C TRP A 170 13.82 -1.78 -11.38
N ARG A 171 14.83 -2.21 -10.62
CA ARG A 171 14.70 -3.26 -9.60
C ARG A 171 13.85 -2.81 -8.39
N LEU A 172 13.72 -1.50 -8.16
CA LEU A 172 12.81 -0.97 -7.12
C LEU A 172 11.34 -1.12 -7.51
N LEU A 173 11.02 -1.13 -8.81
CA LEU A 173 9.64 -1.34 -9.27
C LEU A 173 9.12 -2.74 -8.92
N GLU A 174 9.99 -3.75 -8.75
CA GLU A 174 9.58 -5.10 -8.32
C GLU A 174 8.89 -5.11 -6.94
N ARG A 175 9.03 -4.01 -6.19
CA ARG A 175 8.41 -3.83 -4.87
C ARG A 175 7.10 -3.07 -4.93
N GLU A 176 6.84 -2.39 -6.04
CA GLU A 176 5.64 -1.61 -6.22
C GLU A 176 4.54 -2.45 -6.85
N ALA A 177 3.34 -1.90 -6.89
CA ALA A 177 2.21 -2.61 -7.45
C ALA A 177 2.39 -2.85 -8.96
N ASP A 178 1.93 -4.01 -9.40
CA ASP A 178 2.01 -4.49 -10.79
C ASP A 178 1.20 -3.65 -11.78
N TRP A 179 0.18 -2.93 -11.30
CA TRP A 179 -0.60 -1.98 -12.10
C TRP A 179 0.13 -0.65 -12.38
N LEU A 180 1.32 -0.42 -11.83
CA LEU A 180 2.11 0.75 -12.19
C LEU A 180 2.64 0.67 -13.63
N PRO A 181 2.91 1.83 -14.27
CA PRO A 181 3.50 1.86 -15.60
C PRO A 181 4.83 1.09 -15.64
N PRO A 182 5.10 0.33 -16.70
CA PRO A 182 6.33 -0.44 -16.82
C PRO A 182 7.56 0.49 -16.86
N TRP A 183 8.72 -0.03 -16.43
CA TRP A 183 9.98 0.73 -16.37
C TRP A 183 10.29 1.49 -17.67
N ARG A 184 10.03 0.88 -18.82
CA ARG A 184 10.27 1.46 -20.15
C ARG A 184 9.50 2.77 -20.38
N GLU A 185 8.29 2.90 -19.84
CA GLU A 185 7.50 4.13 -19.95
C GLU A 185 8.02 5.22 -19.01
N LEU A 186 8.36 4.84 -17.77
CA LEU A 186 8.94 5.76 -16.80
C LEU A 186 10.35 6.24 -17.21
N LEU A 187 11.15 5.39 -17.86
CA LEU A 187 12.49 5.73 -18.33
C LEU A 187 12.48 6.97 -19.24
N ARG A 188 11.51 7.04 -20.16
CA ARG A 188 11.34 8.20 -21.06
C ARG A 188 11.01 9.48 -20.31
N VAL A 189 10.28 9.38 -19.20
CA VAL A 189 10.00 10.51 -18.32
C VAL A 189 11.27 10.91 -17.59
N TYR A 190 12.02 9.96 -17.02
CA TYR A 190 13.24 10.26 -16.30
C TYR A 190 14.31 10.91 -17.17
N HIS A 191 14.53 10.44 -18.41
CA HIS A 191 15.43 11.12 -19.36
C HIS A 191 14.99 12.55 -19.65
N ARG A 192 13.68 12.82 -19.75
CA ARG A 192 13.17 14.17 -19.97
C ARG A 192 13.41 15.06 -18.76
N LEU A 193 13.15 14.55 -17.56
CA LEU A 193 13.40 15.27 -16.30
C LEU A 193 14.90 15.56 -16.10
N GLU A 194 15.76 14.61 -16.50
CA GLU A 194 17.21 14.78 -16.47
C GLU A 194 17.67 15.84 -17.48
N ALA A 195 17.17 15.80 -18.72
CA ALA A 195 17.49 16.80 -19.75
C ALA A 195 17.06 18.22 -19.34
N ARG A 196 16.01 18.34 -18.52
CA ARG A 196 15.58 19.60 -17.90
C ARG A 196 16.41 20.02 -16.68
N GLY A 197 17.33 19.16 -16.23
CA GLY A 197 18.17 19.40 -15.05
C GLY A 197 17.44 19.24 -13.71
N GLU A 198 16.22 18.69 -13.70
CA GLU A 198 15.41 18.52 -12.48
C GLU A 198 15.91 17.35 -11.63
N ILE A 199 16.46 16.32 -12.28
CA ILE A 199 17.01 15.11 -11.65
C ILE A 199 18.39 14.78 -12.24
N ARG A 200 19.07 13.81 -11.63
CA ARG A 200 20.39 13.34 -12.09
C ARG A 200 20.31 11.87 -12.47
N GLY A 201 20.72 11.51 -13.68
CA GLY A 201 21.00 10.13 -14.06
C GLY A 201 22.41 9.71 -13.66
N GLY A 202 22.60 8.43 -13.38
CA GLY A 202 23.92 7.88 -13.05
C GLY A 202 23.88 6.53 -12.35
N ARG A 203 24.94 6.24 -11.59
CA ARG A 203 25.04 5.07 -10.71
C ARG A 203 25.29 5.54 -9.29
N PHE A 204 24.25 5.53 -8.47
CA PHE A 204 24.30 6.02 -7.09
C PHE A 204 24.43 4.86 -6.10
N ILE A 205 23.84 3.70 -6.43
CA ILE A 205 23.85 2.50 -5.60
C ILE A 205 24.70 1.43 -6.28
N ALA A 206 25.75 0.97 -5.57
CA ALA A 206 26.61 -0.12 -6.03
C ALA A 206 25.86 -1.46 -6.04
N GLY A 207 26.21 -2.36 -6.96
CA GLY A 207 25.60 -3.70 -7.08
C GLY A 207 24.24 -3.74 -7.78
N LEU A 208 23.65 -2.59 -8.10
CA LEU A 208 22.46 -2.52 -8.94
C LEU A 208 22.82 -2.32 -10.41
N ALA A 209 22.33 -3.21 -11.27
CA ALA A 209 22.41 -3.09 -12.72
C ALA A 209 21.36 -2.13 -13.28
N GLY A 210 21.68 -1.48 -14.39
CA GLY A 210 20.81 -0.54 -15.10
C GLY A 210 20.99 0.92 -14.72
N GLU A 211 20.28 1.78 -15.44
CA GLU A 211 20.25 3.22 -15.17
C GLU A 211 19.53 3.53 -13.86
N GLN A 212 20.02 4.54 -13.16
CA GLN A 212 19.44 5.04 -11.91
C GLN A 212 19.22 6.54 -12.03
N PHE A 213 18.14 7.02 -11.43
CA PHE A 213 17.78 8.44 -11.42
C PHE A 213 17.55 8.90 -10.00
N ALA A 214 18.08 10.06 -9.65
CA ALA A 214 18.01 10.59 -8.29
C ALA A 214 17.60 12.06 -8.27
N LEU A 215 16.85 12.43 -7.24
CA LEU A 215 16.65 13.85 -6.90
C LEU A 215 17.99 14.47 -6.49
N ALA A 216 18.23 15.73 -6.84
CA ALA A 216 19.48 16.42 -6.49
C ALA A 216 19.74 16.43 -4.97
N GLU A 217 18.69 16.62 -4.17
CA GLU A 217 18.73 16.54 -2.71
C GLU A 217 19.13 15.15 -2.21
N ALA A 218 18.62 14.08 -2.83
CA ALA A 218 18.95 12.71 -2.47
C ALA A 218 20.44 12.40 -2.71
N VAL A 219 21.01 12.92 -3.82
CA VAL A 219 22.45 12.79 -4.09
C VAL A 219 23.29 13.50 -3.03
N GLY A 220 22.85 14.69 -2.58
CA GLY A 220 23.47 15.42 -1.48
C GLY A 220 23.48 14.60 -0.18
N LEU A 221 22.30 14.11 0.22
CA LEU A 221 22.13 13.28 1.42
C LEU A 221 22.99 12.01 1.39
N LEU A 222 23.05 11.31 0.25
CA LEU A 222 23.89 10.12 0.10
C LEU A 222 25.38 10.42 0.29
N ARG A 223 25.85 11.57 -0.20
CA ARG A 223 27.25 12.00 -0.02
C ARG A 223 27.55 12.33 1.44
N GLU A 224 26.62 12.98 2.14
CA GLU A 224 26.79 13.28 3.57
C GLU A 224 26.78 12.02 4.43
N VAL A 225 25.86 11.08 4.17
CA VAL A 225 25.87 9.77 4.83
C VAL A 225 27.17 9.02 4.58
N ARG A 226 27.70 9.04 3.35
CA ARG A 226 28.99 8.39 3.03
C ARG A 226 30.18 8.98 3.80
N LYS A 227 30.15 10.27 4.14
CA LYS A 227 31.23 10.92 4.91
C LYS A 227 31.13 10.68 6.41
N ARG A 228 29.93 10.34 6.91
CA ARG A 228 29.69 10.11 8.33
C ARG A 228 30.37 8.80 8.77
N PRO A 229 31.19 8.80 9.83
CA PRO A 229 31.70 7.57 10.40
C PRO A 229 30.54 6.72 10.95
N PRO A 230 30.55 5.38 10.77
CA PRO A 230 29.59 4.50 11.41
C PRO A 230 29.63 4.70 12.93
N ASP A 231 28.47 4.88 13.56
CA ASP A 231 28.34 5.06 15.00
C ASP A 231 27.75 3.82 15.69
N GLY A 232 27.48 2.76 14.92
CA GLY A 232 26.97 1.50 15.44
C GLY A 232 25.48 1.55 15.78
N ALA A 233 24.76 2.60 15.37
CA ALA A 233 23.35 2.77 15.69
C ALA A 233 22.53 1.58 15.17
N MET A 234 21.84 0.90 16.10
CA MET A 234 20.93 -0.19 15.80
C MET A 234 19.49 0.31 15.77
N LEU A 235 18.84 0.22 14.60
CA LEU A 235 17.47 0.66 14.38
C LEU A 235 16.57 -0.51 14.04
N VAL A 236 15.47 -0.64 14.79
CA VAL A 236 14.43 -1.62 14.50
C VAL A 236 13.32 -0.96 13.70
N VAL A 237 13.02 -1.52 12.54
CA VAL A 237 11.88 -1.11 11.71
C VAL A 237 10.89 -2.25 11.55
N SER A 238 9.64 -1.90 11.28
CA SER A 238 8.60 -2.87 10.94
C SER A 238 8.90 -3.51 9.59
N ALA A 239 8.62 -4.80 9.41
CA ALA A 239 8.80 -5.44 8.10
C ALA A 239 7.79 -4.93 7.05
N VAL A 240 6.69 -4.29 7.46
CA VAL A 240 5.76 -3.62 6.54
C VAL A 240 6.22 -2.22 6.14
N ASP A 241 7.33 -1.73 6.71
CA ASP A 241 7.89 -0.43 6.35
C ASP A 241 8.46 -0.45 4.92
N PRO A 242 8.31 0.63 4.13
CA PRO A 242 8.95 0.75 2.82
C PRO A 242 10.46 0.52 2.82
N LEU A 243 11.15 0.75 3.94
CA LEU A 243 12.58 0.52 4.13
C LEU A 243 12.97 -0.98 4.24
N ASN A 244 12.02 -1.91 4.26
CA ASN A 244 12.31 -3.35 4.18
C ASN A 244 12.86 -3.74 2.79
N LEU A 245 14.12 -3.40 2.52
CA LEU A 245 14.76 -3.59 1.22
C LEU A 245 15.62 -4.87 1.12
N VAL A 246 15.59 -5.70 2.17
CA VAL A 246 16.35 -6.95 2.28
C VAL A 246 15.88 -7.99 1.26
N GLY A 247 16.83 -8.66 0.61
CA GLY A 247 16.57 -9.65 -0.44
C GLY A 247 16.10 -9.06 -1.78
N GLY A 248 16.20 -7.73 -1.92
CA GLY A 248 16.01 -7.02 -3.18
C GLY A 248 17.20 -6.11 -3.45
N LEU A 249 17.20 -4.94 -2.78
CA LEU A 249 18.28 -3.95 -2.88
C LEU A 249 19.44 -4.29 -1.93
N LEU A 250 19.09 -4.71 -0.72
CA LEU A 250 20.04 -5.03 0.34
C LEU A 250 20.31 -6.54 0.36
N PRO A 251 21.53 -6.97 0.74
CA PRO A 251 21.89 -8.37 0.81
C PRO A 251 21.02 -9.14 1.82
N GLY A 252 20.91 -10.46 1.62
CA GLY A 252 20.16 -11.37 2.48
C GLY A 252 18.92 -11.95 1.82
N GLU A 253 18.20 -12.80 2.57
CA GLU A 253 16.92 -13.36 2.10
C GLU A 253 15.77 -12.37 2.28
N ARG A 254 14.80 -12.42 1.36
CA ARG A 254 13.62 -11.53 1.41
C ARG A 254 12.84 -11.74 2.71
N VAL A 255 12.64 -10.65 3.46
CA VAL A 255 11.84 -10.66 4.68
C VAL A 255 10.38 -10.34 4.36
N PRO A 256 9.41 -11.22 4.69
CA PRO A 256 8.00 -10.99 4.39
C PRO A 256 7.46 -9.74 5.10
N ALA A 257 6.80 -8.86 4.33
CA ALA A 257 6.13 -7.66 4.82
C ALA A 257 4.81 -8.01 5.51
N VAL A 258 4.90 -8.61 6.69
CA VAL A 258 3.77 -9.04 7.52
C VAL A 258 3.80 -8.29 8.84
N THR A 259 2.64 -7.81 9.28
CA THR A 259 2.51 -7.14 10.58
C THR A 259 3.05 -8.02 11.71
N GLY A 260 3.94 -7.45 12.52
CA GLY A 260 4.60 -8.15 13.62
C GLY A 260 6.00 -8.68 13.28
N ASN A 261 6.32 -8.87 11.99
CA ASN A 261 7.70 -9.09 11.58
C ASN A 261 8.50 -7.78 11.70
N ARG A 262 9.80 -7.88 11.96
CA ARG A 262 10.69 -6.73 12.17
C ARG A 262 12.05 -6.95 11.52
N LEU A 263 12.74 -5.86 11.23
CA LEU A 263 14.11 -5.80 10.73
C LEU A 263 14.95 -4.95 11.65
N LEU A 264 16.19 -5.38 11.90
CA LEU A 264 17.19 -4.61 12.61
C LEU A 264 18.32 -4.26 11.65
N TYR A 265 18.57 -2.95 11.54
CA TYR A 265 19.67 -2.38 10.79
C TYR A 265 20.74 -1.88 11.75
N ARG A 266 22.02 -2.02 11.37
CA ARG A 266 23.15 -1.34 12.01
C ARG A 266 23.84 -0.49 10.94
N ASP A 267 23.88 0.83 11.14
CA ASP A 267 24.44 1.78 10.18
C ASP A 267 23.89 1.60 8.74
N GLY A 268 22.61 1.21 8.62
CA GLY A 268 21.94 0.94 7.34
C GLY A 268 22.17 -0.45 6.74
N ALA A 269 23.07 -1.27 7.30
CA ALA A 269 23.26 -2.66 6.91
C ALA A 269 22.29 -3.59 7.68
N PRO A 270 21.62 -4.55 7.02
CA PRO A 270 20.71 -5.47 7.70
C PRO A 270 21.50 -6.45 8.58
N LEU A 271 21.12 -6.56 9.86
CA LEU A 271 21.82 -7.39 10.85
C LEU A 271 20.99 -8.60 11.28
N ALA A 272 19.68 -8.42 11.47
CA ALA A 272 18.77 -9.49 11.87
C ALA A 272 17.31 -9.19 11.50
N ALA A 273 16.47 -10.21 11.53
CA ALA A 273 15.03 -10.10 11.34
C ALA A 273 14.26 -10.93 12.37
N LEU A 274 13.10 -10.42 12.82
CA LEU A 274 12.10 -11.21 13.55
C LEU A 274 11.03 -11.63 12.55
N VAL A 275 10.91 -12.93 12.28
CA VAL A 275 9.94 -13.49 11.33
C VAL A 275 9.13 -14.58 12.04
N ALA A 276 7.81 -14.40 12.10
CA ALA A 276 6.91 -15.34 12.78
C ALA A 276 7.37 -15.68 14.22
N GLY A 277 7.83 -14.67 14.96
CA GLY A 277 8.31 -14.82 16.34
C GLY A 277 9.73 -15.40 16.50
N LYS A 278 10.41 -15.77 15.41
CA LYS A 278 11.78 -16.31 15.44
C LYS A 278 12.79 -15.27 14.98
N VAL A 279 13.86 -15.09 15.73
CA VAL A 279 14.98 -14.21 15.36
C VAL A 279 15.89 -14.96 14.38
N ARG A 280 16.13 -14.36 13.21
CA ARG A 280 17.06 -14.82 12.19
C ARG A 280 18.20 -13.80 12.10
N MET A 281 19.45 -14.25 12.28
CA MET A 281 20.62 -13.41 12.03
C MET A 281 20.86 -13.34 10.51
N LEU A 282 21.18 -12.15 10.01
CA LEU A 282 21.46 -11.90 8.59
C LEU A 282 22.95 -11.65 8.32
N ALA A 283 23.73 -11.39 9.37
CA ALA A 283 25.18 -11.32 9.33
C ALA A 283 25.78 -12.01 10.57
N GLU A 284 27.05 -12.37 10.47
CA GLU A 284 27.81 -12.91 11.59
C GLU A 284 28.08 -11.83 12.63
N VAL A 285 27.84 -12.16 13.88
CA VAL A 285 28.01 -11.27 15.05
C VAL A 285 28.56 -12.08 16.22
N ASP A 286 29.27 -11.40 17.11
CA ASP A 286 29.74 -11.95 18.37
C ASP A 286 28.57 -12.24 19.34
N GLY A 287 28.86 -13.00 20.40
CA GLY A 287 27.85 -13.47 21.34
C GLY A 287 27.14 -12.35 22.11
N GLU A 288 27.85 -11.28 22.46
CA GLU A 288 27.29 -10.14 23.19
C GLU A 288 26.33 -9.35 22.29
N THR A 289 26.77 -8.99 21.08
CA THR A 289 25.93 -8.34 20.07
C THR A 289 24.69 -9.18 19.74
N ALA A 290 24.82 -10.51 19.64
CA ALA A 290 23.70 -11.40 19.39
C ALA A 290 22.61 -11.32 20.48
N GLN A 291 23.00 -11.20 21.75
CA GLN A 291 22.07 -11.03 22.87
C GLN A 291 21.37 -9.67 22.80
N GLN A 292 22.13 -8.60 22.52
CA GLN A 292 21.58 -7.24 22.36
C GLN A 292 20.54 -7.18 21.23
N ILE A 293 20.83 -7.79 20.07
CA ILE A 293 19.90 -7.88 18.93
C ILE A 293 18.59 -8.55 19.33
N ARG A 294 18.66 -9.67 20.05
CA ARG A 294 17.46 -10.39 20.50
C ARG A 294 16.61 -9.51 21.42
N ALA A 295 17.24 -8.79 22.35
CA ALA A 295 16.54 -7.87 23.23
C ALA A 295 15.84 -6.74 22.46
N LEU A 296 16.51 -6.14 21.46
CA LEU A 296 15.95 -5.06 20.64
C LEU A 296 14.77 -5.51 19.78
N LEU A 297 14.86 -6.69 19.15
CA LEU A 297 13.79 -7.19 18.28
C LEU A 297 12.52 -7.59 19.04
N ILE A 298 12.66 -8.06 20.29
CA ILE A 298 11.53 -8.53 21.11
C ILE A 298 10.78 -7.37 21.79
N ARG A 299 11.46 -6.26 22.09
CA ARG A 299 10.84 -5.09 22.72
C ARG A 299 9.73 -4.50 21.82
N ARG A 300 8.48 -4.53 22.32
CA ARG A 300 7.36 -3.80 21.70
C ARG A 300 7.45 -2.33 22.11
N HIS A 301 7.86 -1.47 21.17
CA HIS A 301 7.55 -0.05 21.22
C HIS A 301 6.09 0.17 20.81
#